data_AF-A0A4R0Q6V4-F1
#
_entry.id   AF-A0A4R0Q6V4-F1
#
_cell.length_a   1.000
_cell.length_b   1.000
_cell.length_c   1.000
_cell.angle_alpha   90.00
_cell.angle_beta   90.00
_cell.angle_gamma   90.00
#
_symmetry.space_group_name_H-M   'P 1'
#
loop_
_entity.id
_entity.type
_entity.pdbx_description
1 polymer ?
#
loop_
_entity_poly.entity_id
_entity_poly.type
_entity_poly.pdbx_seq_one_letter_code
_entity_poly.pdbx_strand_id
1 'polypeptide(L)'
;MIALPSFYILTSNGESILPDTIQRQRAADQNRAILFYLDANLCLDIVNYFENKQAHPQSKTNVEILILFCQQYNIEVIPKFGSMELCKETFNKLNIPKYQDFVNKITYAFDTPFSETVKLNDRIFNYYVEVNDTDSMGFEGLFPLLLMSYVSLLKIYFLCKKNNPNRGSVLKNLKLFLHWCNKHLNTSMASEIQLAIRIFGGDSRFRKMIALDKKGDQLDVIFRTLWGSAWDLLHMRMVHFKAINTGIDQVVYFITQDANLYELFKTCQLQCALSISGQPITSFVSYDIEIQYKDVNMVKDMNDILATFTLERSHRNSIEPLDIKLLENLRTKLEYDIHMMF
;
A
#
# COMPACT_ATOMS: atom_id res chain seq x y z
N MET A 1 -6.55 -0.64 30.08
CA MET A 1 -6.08 -0.15 28.76
C MET A 1 -5.12 -1.20 28.24
N ILE A 2 -5.52 -1.99 27.25
CA ILE A 2 -4.61 -2.98 26.66
C ILE A 2 -3.61 -2.15 25.85
N ALA A 3 -2.35 -2.08 26.30
CA ALA A 3 -1.29 -1.51 25.49
C ALA A 3 -1.09 -2.47 24.32
N LEU A 4 -1.59 -2.10 23.14
CA LEU A 4 -1.37 -2.92 21.97
C LEU A 4 0.10 -2.84 21.55
N PRO A 5 0.69 -3.96 21.11
CA PRO A 5 2.04 -3.99 20.60
C PRO A 5 2.17 -3.22 19.28
N SER A 6 3.41 -3.14 18.78
CA SER A 6 3.99 -2.37 17.67
C SER A 6 3.28 -2.43 16.30
N PHE A 7 1.99 -2.15 16.25
CA PHE A 7 1.25 -1.88 15.03
C PHE A 7 1.25 -0.39 14.73
N TYR A 8 1.36 -0.08 13.46
CA TYR A 8 1.11 1.23 12.90
C TYR A 8 -0.27 1.27 12.27
N ILE A 9 -0.96 2.40 12.43
CA ILE A 9 -2.35 2.54 12.03
C ILE A 9 -2.47 3.77 11.14
N LEU A 10 -2.99 3.55 9.94
CA LEU A 10 -3.21 4.59 8.95
C LEU A 10 -4.71 4.65 8.59
N THR A 11 -5.16 5.84 8.26
CA THR A 11 -6.47 6.11 7.65
C THR A 11 -6.25 6.94 6.38
N SER A 12 -7.32 7.34 5.71
CA SER A 12 -7.22 8.31 4.59
C SER A 12 -6.69 9.68 4.99
N ASN A 13 -6.63 9.97 6.29
CA ASN A 13 -6.15 11.23 6.85
C ASN A 13 -4.75 11.10 7.46
N GLY A 14 -4.04 10.00 7.16
CA GLY A 14 -2.70 9.73 7.68
C GLY A 14 -2.72 8.89 8.96
N GLU A 15 -1.78 9.18 9.88
CA GLU A 15 -1.64 8.50 11.16
C GLU A 15 -2.93 8.56 11.98
N SER A 16 -3.25 7.43 12.60
CA SER A 16 -4.35 7.33 13.53
C SER A 16 -3.96 6.45 14.70
N ILE A 17 -4.79 6.50 15.73
CA ILE A 17 -4.85 5.47 16.76
C ILE A 17 -5.97 4.49 16.43
N LEU A 18 -6.04 3.39 17.19
CA LEU A 18 -7.21 2.51 17.15
C LEU A 18 -8.48 3.32 17.50
N PRO A 19 -9.63 2.94 16.92
CA PRO A 19 -10.88 3.64 17.18
C PRO A 19 -11.17 3.63 18.67
N ASP A 20 -11.31 4.80 19.28
CA ASP A 20 -11.67 4.93 20.71
C ASP A 20 -13.16 4.66 20.96
N THR A 21 -13.59 4.70 22.22
CA THR A 21 -15.00 4.44 22.57
C THR A 21 -15.96 5.42 21.89
N ILE A 22 -15.56 6.67 21.68
CA ILE A 22 -16.39 7.70 21.05
C ILE A 22 -16.52 7.42 19.56
N GLN A 23 -15.42 7.10 18.87
CA GLN A 23 -15.40 6.75 17.45
C GLN A 23 -16.22 5.49 17.18
N ARG A 24 -16.11 4.48 18.06
CA ARG A 24 -16.91 3.25 17.97
C ARG A 24 -18.40 3.52 18.20
N GLN A 25 -18.75 4.30 19.21
CA GLN A 25 -20.15 4.67 19.47
C GLN A 25 -20.73 5.44 18.29
N ARG A 26 -20.00 6.43 17.74
CA ARG A 26 -20.43 7.17 16.56
C ARG A 26 -20.66 6.27 15.36
N ALA A 27 -19.75 5.32 15.10
CA ALA A 27 -19.92 4.36 14.02
C ALA A 27 -21.19 3.52 14.24
N ALA A 28 -21.42 3.01 15.46
CA ALA A 28 -22.62 2.27 15.80
C ALA A 28 -23.91 3.10 15.64
N ASP A 29 -23.93 4.34 16.15
CA ASP A 29 -25.06 5.27 16.07
C ASP A 29 -25.41 5.61 14.62
N GLN A 30 -24.42 5.60 13.73
CA GLN A 30 -24.56 5.88 12.31
C GLN A 30 -24.77 4.60 11.47
N ASN A 31 -24.86 3.43 12.10
CA ASN A 31 -24.92 2.12 11.44
C ASN A 31 -23.78 1.91 10.41
N ARG A 32 -22.58 2.40 10.76
CA ARG A 32 -21.35 2.29 9.95
C ARG A 32 -20.49 1.14 10.47
N ALA A 33 -20.02 0.31 9.55
CA ALA A 33 -19.01 -0.70 9.88
C ALA A 33 -17.63 -0.05 10.05
N ILE A 34 -16.86 -0.56 11.01
CA ILE A 34 -15.43 -0.27 11.14
C ILE A 34 -14.67 -1.40 10.48
N LEU A 35 -13.85 -1.05 9.49
CA LEU A 35 -13.09 -2.00 8.68
C LEU A 35 -11.60 -1.90 8.97
N PHE A 36 -10.97 -3.02 9.28
CA PHE A 36 -9.52 -3.15 9.39
C PHE A 36 -8.97 -3.89 8.16
N TYR A 37 -8.27 -3.17 7.30
CA TYR A 37 -7.47 -3.76 6.23
C TYR A 37 -6.12 -4.20 6.77
N LEU A 38 -5.77 -5.45 6.53
CA LEU A 38 -4.49 -6.01 6.94
C LEU A 38 -3.46 -5.93 5.82
N ASP A 39 -2.26 -5.54 6.19
CA ASP A 39 -1.04 -5.73 5.41
C ASP A 39 -0.71 -7.23 5.24
N ALA A 40 0.00 -7.59 4.17
CA ALA A 40 0.44 -8.95 3.87
C ALA A 40 1.25 -9.56 5.03
N ASN A 41 2.13 -8.81 5.68
CA ASN A 41 2.90 -9.33 6.81
C ASN A 41 2.00 -9.78 7.99
N LEU A 42 0.92 -9.04 8.25
CA LEU A 42 -0.06 -9.41 9.28
C LEU A 42 -0.89 -10.61 8.87
N CYS A 43 -1.34 -10.67 7.61
CA CYS A 43 -2.03 -11.85 7.09
C CYS A 43 -1.15 -13.10 7.24
N LEU A 44 0.15 -13.00 6.94
CA LEU A 44 1.10 -14.10 7.07
C LEU A 44 1.32 -14.51 8.53
N ASP A 45 1.46 -13.56 9.45
CA ASP A 45 1.58 -13.83 10.89
C ASP A 45 0.36 -14.59 11.42
N ILE A 46 -0.85 -14.19 11.01
CA ILE A 46 -2.09 -14.89 11.38
C ILE A 46 -2.10 -16.30 10.80
N VAL A 47 -1.81 -16.49 9.52
CA VAL A 47 -1.78 -17.83 8.91
C VAL A 47 -0.74 -18.74 9.59
N ASN A 48 0.47 -18.22 9.87
CA ASN A 48 1.51 -18.97 10.57
C ASN A 48 1.11 -19.36 11.99
N TYR A 49 0.38 -18.48 12.68
CA TYR A 49 -0.19 -18.76 14.00
C TYR A 49 -1.12 -19.97 13.96
N PHE A 50 -1.98 -20.08 12.94
CA PHE A 50 -2.86 -21.24 12.76
C PHE A 50 -2.13 -22.53 12.38
N GLU A 51 -1.04 -22.42 11.61
CA GLU A 51 -0.30 -23.59 11.14
C GLU A 51 0.70 -24.12 12.18
N ASN A 52 0.78 -23.50 13.37
CA ASN A 52 1.85 -23.72 14.36
C ASN A 52 3.25 -23.70 13.77
N LYS A 53 3.46 -22.93 12.71
CA LYS A 53 4.79 -22.63 12.22
C LYS A 53 5.48 -21.75 13.25
N GLN A 54 6.81 -21.85 13.38
CA GLN A 54 7.57 -21.06 14.34
C GLN A 54 7.44 -19.55 14.05
N ALA A 55 6.37 -18.94 14.55
CA ALA A 55 6.24 -17.50 14.64
C ALA A 55 7.10 -17.04 15.83
N HIS A 56 7.73 -15.86 15.69
CA HIS A 56 8.40 -15.23 16.81
C HIS A 56 7.39 -15.05 17.96
N PRO A 57 7.73 -15.31 19.25
CA PRO A 57 6.78 -15.22 20.36
C PRO A 57 6.03 -13.88 20.45
N GLN A 58 6.70 -12.79 20.04
CA GLN A 58 6.09 -11.47 19.94
C GLN A 58 5.01 -11.40 18.85
N SER A 59 5.23 -11.98 17.67
CA SER A 59 4.22 -12.05 16.59
C SER A 59 2.97 -12.81 17.06
N LYS A 60 3.13 -13.90 17.81
CA LYS A 60 2.02 -14.64 18.42
C LYS A 60 1.15 -13.75 19.31
N THR A 61 1.79 -13.06 20.25
CA THR A 61 1.11 -12.15 21.19
C THR A 61 0.39 -11.03 20.44
N ASN A 62 1.03 -10.47 19.42
CA ASN A 62 0.47 -9.41 18.58
C ASN A 62 -0.82 -9.87 17.87
N VAL A 63 -0.79 -11.06 17.27
CA VAL A 63 -1.95 -11.67 16.60
C VAL A 63 -3.10 -11.88 17.58
N GLU A 64 -2.84 -12.47 18.75
CA GLU A 64 -3.87 -12.73 19.76
C GLU A 64 -4.53 -11.44 20.25
N ILE A 65 -3.74 -10.40 20.52
CA ILE A 65 -4.27 -9.09 20.94
C ILE A 65 -5.12 -8.46 19.83
N LEU A 66 -4.68 -8.52 18.57
CA LEU A 66 -5.44 -7.98 17.44
C LEU A 66 -6.79 -8.69 17.28
N ILE A 67 -6.80 -10.03 17.35
CA ILE A 67 -8.03 -10.85 17.27
C ILE A 67 -8.99 -10.47 18.40
N LEU A 68 -8.51 -10.47 19.65
CA LEU A 68 -9.33 -10.12 20.82
C LEU A 68 -9.91 -8.72 20.71
N PHE A 69 -9.12 -7.75 20.25
CA PHE A 69 -9.57 -6.37 20.06
C PHE A 69 -10.70 -6.29 19.03
N CYS A 70 -10.52 -6.90 17.86
CA CYS A 70 -11.54 -6.86 16.81
C CYS A 70 -12.83 -7.56 17.24
N GLN A 71 -12.74 -8.72 17.89
CA GLN A 71 -13.89 -9.46 18.41
C GLN A 71 -14.66 -8.69 19.48
N GLN A 72 -13.95 -8.10 20.44
CA GLN A 72 -14.57 -7.34 21.54
C GLN A 72 -15.38 -6.15 21.02
N TYR A 73 -14.97 -5.56 19.90
CA TYR A 73 -15.53 -4.32 19.38
C TYR A 73 -16.29 -4.48 18.06
N ASN A 74 -16.57 -5.71 17.64
CA ASN A 74 -17.28 -6.02 16.40
C ASN A 74 -16.66 -5.29 15.18
N ILE A 75 -15.34 -5.31 15.08
CA ILE A 75 -14.58 -4.72 13.97
C ILE A 75 -14.44 -5.78 12.87
N GLU A 76 -14.85 -5.43 11.66
CA GLU A 76 -14.74 -6.31 10.51
C GLU A 76 -13.31 -6.26 9.96
N VAL A 77 -12.73 -7.43 9.71
CA VAL A 77 -11.37 -7.56 9.20
C VAL A 77 -11.38 -7.96 7.74
N ILE A 78 -10.68 -7.19 6.91
CA ILE A 78 -10.60 -7.37 5.47
C ILE A 78 -9.18 -7.81 5.09
N PRO A 79 -8.90 -9.13 4.97
CA PRO A 79 -7.56 -9.62 4.60
C PRO A 79 -7.28 -9.55 3.09
N LYS A 80 -8.25 -9.09 2.29
CA LYS A 80 -8.29 -9.22 0.82
C LYS A 80 -6.96 -8.93 0.12
N PHE A 81 -6.44 -7.71 0.24
CA PHE A 81 -5.25 -7.30 -0.51
C PHE A 81 -3.96 -7.95 0.01
N GLY A 82 -3.81 -8.10 1.33
CA GLY A 82 -2.63 -8.75 1.91
C GLY A 82 -2.57 -10.23 1.57
N SER A 83 -3.72 -10.91 1.59
CA SER A 83 -3.82 -12.31 1.14
C SER A 83 -3.58 -12.45 -0.36
N MET A 84 -4.05 -11.51 -1.19
CA MET A 84 -3.78 -11.50 -2.64
C MET A 84 -2.27 -11.42 -2.93
N GLU A 85 -1.55 -10.54 -2.25
CA GLU A 85 -0.09 -10.41 -2.39
C GLU A 85 0.63 -11.74 -2.09
N LEU A 86 0.28 -12.38 -0.98
CA LEU A 86 0.90 -13.64 -0.53
C LEU A 86 0.53 -14.84 -1.41
N CYS A 87 -0.59 -14.76 -2.10
CA CYS A 87 -1.15 -15.86 -2.89
C CYS A 87 -0.98 -15.70 -4.39
N LYS A 88 -0.24 -14.69 -4.86
CA LYS A 88 0.11 -14.58 -6.28
C LYS A 88 0.85 -15.83 -6.77
N GLU A 89 0.44 -16.35 -7.92
CA GLU A 89 1.10 -17.47 -8.60
C GLU A 89 2.11 -16.94 -9.63
N THR A 90 1.63 -16.05 -10.50
CA THR A 90 2.45 -15.28 -11.44
C THR A 90 2.25 -13.79 -11.20
N PHE A 91 2.90 -12.97 -12.02
CA PHE A 91 2.83 -11.52 -11.91
C PHE A 91 1.39 -10.98 -12.04
N ASN A 92 0.53 -11.64 -12.83
CA ASN A 92 -0.86 -11.23 -13.11
C ASN A 92 -1.90 -12.32 -12.80
N LYS A 93 -1.54 -13.39 -12.07
CA LYS A 93 -2.48 -14.44 -11.67
C LYS A 93 -2.42 -14.74 -10.18
N LEU A 94 -3.60 -14.97 -9.61
CA LEU A 94 -3.80 -15.35 -8.23
C LEU A 94 -3.93 -16.87 -8.11
N ASN A 95 -3.22 -17.49 -7.16
CA ASN A 95 -3.48 -18.88 -6.79
C ASN A 95 -4.76 -18.93 -5.94
N ILE A 96 -5.90 -19.19 -6.59
CA ILE A 96 -7.21 -19.19 -5.94
C ILE A 96 -7.31 -20.20 -4.78
N PRO A 97 -6.86 -21.46 -4.90
CA PRO A 97 -6.90 -22.40 -3.78
C PRO A 97 -6.12 -21.91 -2.55
N LYS A 98 -4.93 -21.34 -2.76
CA LYS A 98 -4.12 -20.78 -1.67
C LYS A 98 -4.76 -19.53 -1.06
N TYR A 99 -5.29 -18.64 -1.91
CA TYR A 99 -5.99 -17.44 -1.46
C TYR A 99 -7.23 -17.78 -0.63
N GLN A 100 -8.02 -18.75 -1.07
CA GLN A 100 -9.17 -19.29 -0.34
C GLN A 100 -8.77 -19.82 1.04
N ASP A 101 -7.69 -20.59 1.12
CA ASP A 101 -7.16 -21.11 2.39
C ASP A 101 -6.72 -19.98 3.34
N PHE A 102 -6.03 -18.96 2.82
CA PHE A 102 -5.62 -17.79 3.60
C PHE A 102 -6.84 -17.00 4.13
N VAL A 103 -7.81 -16.70 3.27
CA VAL A 103 -9.03 -15.98 3.64
C VAL A 103 -9.83 -16.77 4.69
N ASN A 104 -9.98 -18.09 4.53
CA ASN A 104 -10.68 -18.93 5.49
C ASN A 104 -10.01 -18.89 6.86
N LYS A 105 -8.69 -19.09 6.93
CA LYS A 105 -7.94 -19.07 8.19
C LYS A 105 -8.06 -17.72 8.89
N ILE A 106 -7.89 -16.63 8.15
CA ILE A 106 -7.93 -15.29 8.75
C ILE A 106 -9.34 -14.94 9.19
N THR A 107 -10.36 -15.16 8.36
CA THR A 107 -11.75 -14.81 8.72
C THR A 107 -12.25 -15.68 9.87
N TYR A 108 -11.90 -16.98 9.89
CA TYR A 108 -12.18 -17.86 11.03
C TYR A 108 -11.59 -17.32 12.34
N ALA A 109 -10.38 -16.75 12.29
CA ALA A 109 -9.70 -16.17 13.44
C ALA A 109 -10.49 -15.04 14.09
N PHE A 110 -11.12 -14.20 13.27
CA PHE A 110 -11.85 -13.04 13.74
C PHE A 110 -13.31 -13.36 14.06
N ASP A 111 -13.95 -14.29 13.34
CA ASP A 111 -15.37 -14.64 13.56
C ASP A 111 -15.59 -15.60 14.73
N THR A 112 -14.61 -16.44 15.06
CA THR A 112 -14.76 -17.46 16.10
C THR A 112 -14.31 -16.93 17.46
N PRO A 113 -15.18 -16.81 18.48
CA PRO A 113 -14.82 -16.28 19.79
C PRO A 113 -13.57 -16.95 20.35
N PHE A 114 -12.58 -16.13 20.68
CA PHE A 114 -11.32 -16.57 21.25
C PHE A 114 -11.51 -17.04 22.70
N SER A 115 -12.09 -18.23 22.89
CA SER A 115 -12.14 -18.89 24.20
C SER A 115 -10.76 -19.43 24.56
N GLU A 116 -10.42 -19.52 25.86
CA GLU A 116 -9.12 -20.03 26.37
C GLU A 116 -8.74 -21.45 25.90
N THR A 117 -9.63 -22.17 25.21
CA THR A 117 -9.48 -23.57 24.78
C THR A 117 -9.51 -23.80 23.27
N VAL A 118 -9.44 -22.76 22.42
CA VAL A 118 -9.37 -23.00 20.97
C VAL A 118 -8.02 -23.63 20.62
N LYS A 119 -7.98 -24.97 20.56
CA LYS A 119 -6.95 -25.72 19.84
C LYS A 119 -7.22 -25.51 18.36
N LEU A 120 -6.60 -24.48 17.80
CA LEU A 120 -6.92 -23.95 16.47
C LEU A 120 -6.69 -24.95 15.31
N ASN A 121 -5.89 -25.99 15.54
CA ASN A 121 -5.71 -27.10 14.59
C ASN A 121 -6.99 -27.92 14.35
N ASP A 122 -7.89 -27.97 15.33
CA ASP A 122 -9.00 -28.94 15.31
C ASP A 122 -10.28 -28.37 14.68
N ARG A 123 -10.35 -27.07 14.36
CA ARG A 123 -11.63 -26.37 14.07
C ARG A 123 -11.78 -25.71 12.70
N ILE A 124 -10.77 -25.69 11.84
CA ILE A 124 -10.89 -25.06 10.50
C ILE A 124 -11.82 -25.87 9.57
N PHE A 125 -12.04 -27.17 9.84
CA PHE A 125 -12.70 -28.10 8.91
C PHE A 125 -14.10 -27.71 8.40
N ASN A 126 -14.84 -26.86 9.12
CA ASN A 126 -16.21 -26.46 8.76
C ASN A 126 -16.37 -24.96 8.47
N TYR A 127 -15.28 -24.21 8.36
CA TYR A 127 -15.34 -22.77 8.10
C TYR A 127 -14.95 -22.48 6.64
N TYR A 128 -15.90 -21.93 5.89
CA TYR A 128 -15.75 -21.65 4.47
C TYR A 128 -16.30 -20.27 4.15
N VAL A 129 -15.42 -19.39 3.69
CA VAL A 129 -15.77 -18.14 3.02
C VAL A 129 -15.77 -18.43 1.54
N GLU A 130 -16.82 -18.09 0.81
CA GLU A 130 -16.81 -18.27 -0.65
C GLU A 130 -15.80 -17.29 -1.28
N VAL A 131 -14.74 -17.81 -1.89
CA VAL A 131 -13.94 -17.10 -2.89
C VAL A 131 -14.40 -17.55 -4.25
N ASN A 132 -14.81 -16.60 -5.09
CA ASN A 132 -15.32 -16.88 -6.42
C ASN A 132 -14.53 -16.14 -7.50
N ASP A 133 -14.95 -16.33 -8.75
CA ASP A 133 -14.30 -15.72 -9.92
C ASP A 133 -14.19 -14.20 -9.83
N THR A 134 -15.04 -13.52 -9.03
CA THR A 134 -14.97 -12.07 -8.85
C THR A 134 -13.71 -11.63 -8.10
N ASP A 135 -13.12 -12.47 -7.25
CA ASP A 135 -11.83 -12.18 -6.61
C ASP A 135 -10.68 -12.29 -7.60
N SER A 136 -10.72 -13.29 -8.51
CA SER A 136 -9.75 -13.41 -9.59
C SER A 136 -9.84 -12.23 -10.56
N MET A 137 -11.06 -11.90 -11.01
CA MET A 137 -11.30 -10.72 -11.85
C MET A 137 -10.93 -9.42 -11.13
N GLY A 138 -11.16 -9.35 -9.81
CA GLY A 138 -10.75 -8.24 -8.97
C GLY A 138 -9.24 -8.07 -8.93
N PHE A 139 -8.49 -9.17 -8.77
CA PHE A 139 -7.03 -9.15 -8.83
C PHE A 139 -6.52 -8.70 -10.21
N GLU A 140 -7.08 -9.26 -11.29
CA GLU A 140 -6.77 -8.85 -12.66
C GLU A 140 -7.12 -7.38 -12.95
N GLY A 141 -8.20 -6.87 -12.35
CA GLY A 141 -8.59 -5.46 -12.45
C GLY A 141 -7.68 -4.51 -11.68
N LEU A 142 -7.03 -4.98 -10.60
CA LEU A 142 -6.06 -4.19 -9.81
C LEU A 142 -4.64 -4.26 -10.38
N PHE A 143 -4.33 -5.33 -11.11
CA PHE A 143 -3.02 -5.57 -11.70
C PHE A 143 -2.45 -4.37 -12.48
N PRO A 144 -3.22 -3.64 -13.31
CA PRO A 144 -2.72 -2.47 -14.01
C PRO A 144 -2.23 -1.35 -13.06
N LEU A 145 -2.94 -1.12 -11.94
CA LEU A 145 -2.55 -0.14 -10.93
C LEU A 145 -1.27 -0.55 -10.19
N LEU A 146 -1.14 -1.85 -9.92
CA LEU A 146 0.04 -2.41 -9.28
C LEU A 146 1.27 -2.31 -10.19
N LEU A 147 1.14 -2.72 -11.46
CA LEU A 147 2.19 -2.64 -12.47
C LEU A 147 2.63 -1.19 -12.68
N MET A 148 1.68 -0.26 -12.73
CA MET A 148 1.94 1.18 -12.81
C MET A 148 2.75 1.71 -11.62
N SER A 149 2.44 1.26 -10.41
CA SER A 149 3.20 1.58 -9.19
C SER A 149 4.63 1.01 -9.31
N TYR A 150 4.74 -0.26 -9.71
CA TYR A 150 6.03 -0.94 -9.90
C TYR A 150 6.94 -0.25 -10.93
N VAL A 151 6.43 0.11 -12.12
CA VAL A 151 7.24 0.83 -13.13
C VAL A 151 7.66 2.23 -12.67
N SER A 152 6.85 2.88 -11.83
CA SER A 152 7.22 4.16 -11.22
C SER A 152 8.37 3.98 -10.24
N LEU A 153 8.33 2.94 -9.41
CA LEU A 153 9.40 2.60 -8.47
C LEU A 153 10.70 2.22 -9.20
N LEU A 154 10.60 1.42 -10.28
CA LEU A 154 11.73 1.13 -11.18
C LEU A 154 12.34 2.43 -11.72
N LYS A 155 11.50 3.40 -12.12
CA LYS A 155 11.97 4.69 -12.62
C LYS A 155 12.68 5.51 -11.53
N ILE A 156 12.14 5.54 -10.32
CA ILE A 156 12.77 6.23 -9.17
C ILE A 156 14.14 5.60 -8.89
N TYR A 157 14.20 4.27 -8.84
CA TYR A 157 15.45 3.53 -8.65
C TYR A 157 16.48 3.85 -9.74
N PHE A 158 16.07 3.76 -11.01
CA PHE A 158 16.92 4.08 -12.17
C PHE A 158 17.49 5.50 -12.07
N LEU A 159 16.67 6.50 -11.72
CA LEU A 159 17.13 7.88 -11.57
C LEU A 159 18.11 8.03 -10.40
N CYS A 160 17.88 7.34 -9.29
CA CYS A 160 18.80 7.32 -8.16
C CYS A 160 20.16 6.74 -8.56
N LYS A 161 20.20 5.59 -9.24
CA LYS A 161 21.45 4.98 -9.68
C LYS A 161 22.17 5.82 -10.74
N LYS A 162 21.43 6.39 -11.69
CA LYS A 162 22.01 7.19 -12.79
C LYS A 162 22.57 8.55 -12.34
N ASN A 163 21.86 9.25 -11.45
CA ASN A 163 22.20 10.63 -11.09
C ASN A 163 22.80 10.77 -9.68
N ASN A 164 22.80 9.70 -8.87
CA ASN A 164 23.16 9.65 -7.45
C ASN A 164 22.37 10.65 -6.58
N PRO A 165 21.51 10.23 -5.64
CA PRO A 165 20.73 11.16 -4.82
C PRO A 165 21.65 11.98 -3.89
N ASN A 166 21.83 13.26 -4.23
CA ASN A 166 22.57 14.26 -3.48
C ASN A 166 21.85 15.61 -3.59
N ARG A 167 22.25 16.60 -2.78
CA ARG A 167 21.62 17.92 -2.74
C ARG A 167 21.51 18.58 -4.12
N GLY A 168 22.51 18.43 -4.99
CA GLY A 168 22.50 19.02 -6.34
C GLY A 168 21.61 18.29 -7.34
N SER A 169 21.22 17.04 -7.07
CA SER A 169 20.42 16.22 -8.00
C SER A 169 18.93 16.16 -7.64
N VAL A 170 18.50 16.66 -6.47
CA VAL A 170 17.10 16.61 -5.98
C VAL A 170 16.11 17.15 -7.03
N LEU A 171 16.23 18.43 -7.39
CA LEU A 171 15.30 19.08 -8.32
C LEU A 171 15.38 18.46 -9.71
N LYS A 172 16.58 18.07 -10.16
CA LYS A 172 16.79 17.40 -11.44
C LYS A 172 16.06 16.06 -11.48
N ASN A 173 16.22 15.22 -10.46
CA ASN A 173 15.59 13.91 -10.39
C ASN A 173 14.08 14.02 -10.31
N LEU A 174 13.55 14.95 -9.49
CA LEU A 174 12.12 15.19 -9.40
C LEU A 174 11.53 15.63 -10.74
N LYS A 175 12.15 16.62 -11.42
CA LYS A 175 11.71 17.07 -12.75
C LYS A 175 11.73 15.94 -13.78
N LEU A 176 12.79 15.13 -13.79
CA LEU A 176 12.90 13.99 -14.71
C LEU A 176 11.83 12.92 -14.44
N PHE A 177 11.54 12.64 -13.17
CA PHE A 177 10.52 11.68 -12.77
C PHE A 177 9.12 12.17 -13.17
N LEU A 178 8.75 13.39 -12.80
CA LEU A 178 7.43 13.97 -13.09
C LEU A 178 7.20 14.13 -14.60
N HIS A 179 8.22 14.57 -15.35
CA HIS A 179 8.15 14.62 -16.80
C HIS A 179 7.92 13.23 -17.41
N TRP A 180 8.62 12.20 -16.90
CA TRP A 180 8.41 10.83 -17.34
C TRP A 180 7.00 10.32 -17.02
N CYS A 181 6.47 10.58 -15.81
CA CYS A 181 5.10 10.24 -15.45
C CYS A 181 4.07 10.89 -16.39
N ASN A 182 4.22 12.19 -16.67
CA ASN A 182 3.35 12.91 -17.60
C ASN A 182 3.43 12.37 -19.03
N LYS A 183 4.61 11.93 -19.47
CA LYS A 183 4.79 11.43 -20.83
C LYS A 183 4.30 9.99 -21.02
N HIS A 184 4.44 9.14 -20.01
CA HIS A 184 4.33 7.69 -20.18
C HIS A 184 3.20 7.02 -19.39
N LEU A 185 2.81 7.54 -18.22
CA LEU A 185 1.80 6.89 -17.38
C LEU A 185 0.43 7.53 -17.49
N ASN A 186 0.39 8.84 -17.81
CA ASN A 186 -0.84 9.64 -17.95
C ASN A 186 -1.80 9.60 -16.75
N THR A 187 -1.38 9.12 -15.57
CA THR A 187 -2.23 8.88 -14.39
C THR A 187 -1.65 9.44 -13.09
N SER A 188 -2.50 9.68 -12.07
CA SER A 188 -2.08 10.28 -10.79
C SER A 188 -1.34 9.26 -9.93
N MET A 189 -0.08 9.55 -9.62
CA MET A 189 0.84 8.68 -8.89
C MET A 189 1.22 9.30 -7.55
N ALA A 190 0.22 9.73 -6.78
CA ALA A 190 0.46 10.60 -5.64
C ALA A 190 1.34 9.93 -4.56
N SER A 191 1.08 8.65 -4.27
CA SER A 191 1.89 7.82 -3.36
C SER A 191 3.35 7.69 -3.83
N GLU A 192 3.57 7.46 -5.13
CA GLU A 192 4.90 7.29 -5.71
C GLU A 192 5.66 8.62 -5.78
N ILE A 193 4.96 9.73 -6.03
CA ILE A 193 5.53 11.08 -5.97
C ILE A 193 5.96 11.40 -4.55
N GLN A 194 5.13 11.10 -3.54
CA GLN A 194 5.50 11.26 -2.13
C GLN A 194 6.77 10.48 -1.80
N LEU A 195 6.87 9.22 -2.24
CA LEU A 195 8.08 8.42 -2.05
C LEU A 195 9.29 8.98 -2.80
N ALA A 196 9.10 9.46 -4.04
CA ALA A 196 10.15 10.09 -4.84
C ALA A 196 10.69 11.36 -4.16
N ILE A 197 9.82 12.20 -3.61
CA ILE A 197 10.19 13.40 -2.82
C ILE A 197 11.09 13.00 -1.66
N ARG A 198 10.71 11.98 -0.88
CA ARG A 198 11.49 11.51 0.27
C ARG A 198 12.86 10.96 -0.15
N ILE A 199 12.89 10.08 -1.14
CA ILE A 199 14.13 9.44 -1.62
C ILE A 199 15.07 10.45 -2.26
N PHE A 200 14.59 11.26 -3.20
CA PHE A 200 15.41 12.29 -3.86
C PHE A 200 15.83 13.37 -2.87
N GLY A 201 14.96 13.73 -1.93
CA GLY A 201 15.22 14.67 -0.84
C GLY A 201 16.25 14.19 0.20
N GLY A 202 16.81 12.99 0.03
CA GLY A 202 17.93 12.47 0.79
C GLY A 202 17.57 11.54 1.94
N ASP A 203 16.28 11.33 2.24
CA ASP A 203 15.87 10.53 3.39
C ASP A 203 16.26 9.05 3.20
N SER A 204 17.23 8.62 3.99
CA SER A 204 17.81 7.28 3.90
C SER A 204 16.86 6.18 4.37
N ARG A 205 15.84 6.50 5.16
CA ARG A 205 14.87 5.51 5.67
C ARG A 205 14.11 4.85 4.51
N PHE A 206 13.71 5.66 3.54
CA PHE A 206 12.91 5.22 2.39
C PHE A 206 13.72 4.54 1.28
N ARG A 207 15.06 4.56 1.35
CA ARG A 207 15.93 3.82 0.40
C ARG A 207 15.69 2.32 0.43
N LYS A 208 15.26 1.80 1.58
CA LYS A 208 14.92 0.38 1.78
C LYS A 208 13.72 -0.05 0.94
N MET A 209 12.74 0.82 0.74
CA MET A 209 11.54 0.55 -0.07
C MET A 209 11.86 0.37 -1.56
N ILE A 210 13.03 0.82 -2.02
CA ILE A 210 13.47 0.61 -3.40
C ILE A 210 14.78 -0.18 -3.49
N ALA A 211 15.21 -0.81 -2.39
CA ALA A 211 16.48 -1.55 -2.31
C ALA A 211 17.70 -0.74 -2.81
N LEU A 212 17.74 0.58 -2.61
CA LEU A 212 18.78 1.43 -3.22
C LEU A 212 20.20 1.08 -2.75
N ASP A 213 20.32 0.60 -1.51
CA ASP A 213 21.61 0.27 -0.89
C ASP A 213 22.06 -1.18 -1.22
N LYS A 214 21.28 -1.94 -2.00
CA LYS A 214 21.68 -3.26 -2.51
C LYS A 214 22.68 -3.12 -3.67
N LYS A 215 23.56 -4.11 -3.76
CA LYS A 215 24.59 -4.21 -4.80
C LYS A 215 24.01 -4.78 -6.10
N GLY A 216 24.72 -4.54 -7.21
CA GLY A 216 24.29 -4.91 -8.56
C GLY A 216 24.17 -6.40 -8.83
N ASP A 217 24.83 -7.24 -8.04
CA ASP A 217 24.72 -8.71 -8.07
C ASP A 217 23.42 -9.23 -7.43
N GLN A 218 22.57 -8.35 -6.88
CA GLN A 218 21.33 -8.70 -6.17
C GLN A 218 20.08 -8.18 -6.87
N LEU A 219 20.05 -8.22 -8.21
CA LEU A 219 18.92 -7.72 -9.01
C LEU A 219 17.58 -8.38 -8.65
N ASP A 220 17.55 -9.68 -8.40
CA ASP A 220 16.33 -10.37 -7.95
C ASP A 220 15.79 -9.80 -6.64
N VAL A 221 16.68 -9.43 -5.71
CA VAL A 221 16.29 -8.79 -4.45
C VAL A 221 15.75 -7.39 -4.71
N ILE A 222 16.39 -6.62 -5.60
CA ILE A 222 15.96 -5.28 -5.97
C ILE A 222 14.55 -5.30 -6.57
N PHE A 223 14.32 -6.13 -7.60
CA PHE A 223 13.02 -6.22 -8.26
C PHE A 223 11.93 -6.75 -7.33
N ARG A 224 12.24 -7.75 -6.48
CA ARG A 224 11.30 -8.24 -5.47
C ARG A 224 10.95 -7.17 -4.44
N THR A 225 11.91 -6.38 -3.98
CA THR A 225 11.65 -5.27 -3.05
C THR A 225 10.79 -4.18 -3.69
N LEU A 226 11.13 -3.78 -4.92
CA LEU A 226 10.33 -2.81 -5.68
C LEU A 226 8.89 -3.31 -5.89
N TRP A 227 8.71 -4.61 -6.13
CA TRP A 227 7.39 -5.21 -6.27
C TRP A 227 6.61 -5.24 -4.96
N GLY A 228 7.24 -5.63 -3.85
CA GLY A 228 6.62 -5.56 -2.52
C GLY A 228 6.21 -4.13 -2.17
N SER A 229 7.07 -3.14 -2.41
CA SER A 229 6.69 -1.75 -2.19
C SER A 229 5.60 -1.25 -3.14
N ALA A 230 5.43 -1.84 -4.33
CA ALA A 230 4.27 -1.54 -5.17
C ALA A 230 2.96 -2.00 -4.52
N TRP A 231 2.97 -3.14 -3.82
CA TRP A 231 1.84 -3.60 -3.01
C TRP A 231 1.56 -2.66 -1.84
N ASP A 232 2.59 -2.26 -1.10
CA ASP A 232 2.45 -1.30 0.00
C ASP A 232 1.74 -0.01 -0.43
N LEU A 233 2.13 0.56 -1.58
CA LEU A 233 1.49 1.76 -2.13
C LEU A 233 0.06 1.49 -2.61
N LEU A 234 -0.21 0.29 -3.17
CA LEU A 234 -1.55 -0.12 -3.58
C LEU A 234 -2.49 -0.24 -2.37
N HIS A 235 -2.04 -0.84 -1.27
CA HIS A 235 -2.80 -0.95 -0.02
C HIS A 235 -3.31 0.42 0.44
N MET A 236 -2.42 1.41 0.52
CA MET A 236 -2.80 2.77 0.89
C MET A 236 -3.72 3.45 -0.12
N ARG A 237 -3.52 3.19 -1.42
CA ARG A 237 -4.43 3.66 -2.46
C ARG A 237 -5.84 3.11 -2.28
N MET A 238 -5.98 1.83 -1.88
CA MET A 238 -7.28 1.22 -1.62
C MET A 238 -7.97 1.82 -0.39
N VAL A 239 -7.23 2.16 0.66
CA VAL A 239 -7.76 2.90 1.82
C VAL A 239 -8.33 4.24 1.39
N HIS A 240 -7.58 4.99 0.57
CA HIS A 240 -8.04 6.27 0.04
C HIS A 240 -9.28 6.12 -0.84
N PHE A 241 -9.31 5.14 -1.75
CA PHE A 241 -10.48 4.89 -2.60
C PHE A 241 -11.73 4.54 -1.81
N LYS A 242 -11.59 3.75 -0.73
CA LYS A 242 -12.71 3.42 0.14
C LYS A 242 -13.24 4.62 0.91
N ALA A 243 -12.35 5.51 1.36
CA ALA A 243 -12.76 6.76 2.00
C ALA A 243 -13.48 7.73 1.04
N ILE A 244 -13.21 7.67 -0.27
CA ILE A 244 -13.85 8.52 -1.29
C ILE A 244 -15.21 7.97 -1.73
N ASN A 245 -15.40 6.65 -1.68
CA ASN A 245 -16.60 6.02 -2.21
C ASN A 245 -17.82 6.32 -1.32
N THR A 246 -18.42 7.48 -1.56
CA THR A 246 -19.55 8.06 -0.80
C THR A 246 -20.81 7.19 -0.75
N GLY A 247 -20.88 6.10 -1.54
CA GLY A 247 -22.02 5.19 -1.53
C GLY A 247 -22.03 4.19 -0.36
N ILE A 248 -20.91 4.03 0.35
CA ILE A 248 -20.80 3.08 1.47
C ILE A 248 -20.20 3.80 2.67
N ASP A 249 -20.98 3.93 3.73
CA ASP A 249 -20.61 4.70 4.91
C ASP A 249 -19.80 3.84 5.89
N GLN A 250 -18.47 3.86 5.75
CA GLN A 250 -17.52 2.98 6.48
C GLN A 250 -16.35 3.77 7.07
N VAL A 251 -15.86 3.33 8.24
CA VAL A 251 -14.61 3.85 8.82
C VAL A 251 -13.50 2.85 8.54
N VAL A 252 -12.52 3.26 7.73
CA VAL A 252 -11.47 2.37 7.22
C VAL A 252 -10.13 2.65 7.88
N TYR A 253 -9.55 1.62 8.47
CA TYR A 253 -8.21 1.61 9.04
C TYR A 253 -7.33 0.61 8.28
N PHE A 254 -6.09 0.98 8.05
CA PHE A 254 -5.04 0.08 7.57
C PHE A 254 -4.05 -0.18 8.68
N ILE A 255 -3.83 -1.45 8.96
CA ILE A 255 -2.96 -1.92 10.03
C ILE A 255 -1.73 -2.55 9.39
N THR A 256 -0.54 -2.10 9.79
CA THR A 256 0.75 -2.62 9.29
C THR A 256 1.78 -2.67 10.41
N GLN A 257 2.84 -3.46 10.21
CA GLN A 257 4.05 -3.44 11.03
C GLN A 257 5.22 -2.74 10.31
N ASP A 258 5.04 -2.30 9.07
CA ASP A 258 6.09 -1.62 8.31
C ASP A 258 6.19 -0.15 8.73
N ALA A 259 7.27 0.16 9.46
CA ALA A 259 7.56 1.50 9.94
C ALA A 259 7.88 2.49 8.79
N ASN A 260 8.48 2.04 7.69
CA ASN A 260 8.75 2.93 6.55
C ASN A 260 7.44 3.27 5.84
N LEU A 261 6.56 2.27 5.66
CA LEU A 261 5.25 2.51 5.10
C LEU A 261 4.45 3.50 5.94
N TYR A 262 4.45 3.30 7.27
CA TYR A 262 3.86 4.23 8.21
C TYR A 262 4.42 5.64 8.09
N GLU A 263 5.75 5.79 8.16
CA GLU A 263 6.41 7.09 8.08
C GLU A 263 6.16 7.79 6.74
N LEU A 264 5.94 7.04 5.66
CA LEU A 264 5.64 7.61 4.34
C LEU A 264 4.25 8.26 4.31
N PHE A 265 3.27 7.64 4.96
CA PHE A 265 1.86 8.00 4.84
C PHE A 265 1.26 8.66 6.07
N LYS A 266 1.95 8.72 7.21
CA LYS A 266 1.43 9.32 8.44
C LYS A 266 0.97 10.78 8.28
N THR A 267 1.54 11.51 7.33
CA THR A 267 1.17 12.91 6.99
C THR A 267 0.48 13.02 5.64
N CYS A 268 0.27 11.91 4.93
CA CYS A 268 -0.41 11.89 3.64
C CYS A 268 -1.92 11.92 3.88
N GLN A 269 -2.56 13.03 3.52
CA GLN A 269 -4.00 13.21 3.67
C GLN A 269 -4.63 13.26 2.29
N LEU A 270 -5.71 12.52 2.10
CA LEU A 270 -6.56 12.70 0.95
C LEU A 270 -7.20 14.10 0.99
N GLN A 271 -6.86 14.96 0.02
CA GLN A 271 -7.36 16.34 -0.04
C GLN A 271 -8.66 16.43 -0.83
N CYS A 272 -8.71 15.80 -2.00
CA CYS A 272 -9.92 15.70 -2.80
C CYS A 272 -9.86 14.54 -3.78
N ALA A 273 -10.99 14.20 -4.38
CA ALA A 273 -11.05 13.28 -5.49
C ALA A 273 -11.98 13.83 -6.56
N LEU A 274 -11.55 13.77 -7.82
CA LEU A 274 -12.39 14.09 -8.96
C LEU A 274 -13.13 12.83 -9.40
N SER A 275 -14.45 12.95 -9.45
CA SER A 275 -15.33 11.94 -10.01
C SER A 275 -15.99 12.46 -11.28
N ILE A 276 -15.95 11.67 -12.35
CA ILE A 276 -16.81 11.86 -13.51
C ILE A 276 -17.81 10.70 -13.48
N SER A 277 -19.11 11.01 -13.55
CA SER A 277 -20.19 10.03 -13.51
C SER A 277 -20.26 9.18 -12.23
N GLY A 278 -19.90 9.74 -11.07
CA GLY A 278 -20.02 9.06 -9.77
C GLY A 278 -18.93 8.04 -9.45
N GLN A 279 -17.96 7.84 -10.34
CA GLN A 279 -16.75 7.04 -10.07
C GLN A 279 -15.54 7.95 -9.84
N PRO A 280 -14.75 7.77 -8.77
CA PRO A 280 -13.54 8.56 -8.57
C PRO A 280 -12.47 8.16 -9.58
N ILE A 281 -12.06 9.11 -10.43
CA ILE A 281 -11.07 8.91 -11.50
C ILE A 281 -9.69 9.38 -11.06
N THR A 282 -9.60 10.33 -10.14
CA THR A 282 -8.32 10.87 -9.68
C THR A 282 -8.41 11.33 -8.24
N SER A 283 -7.58 10.76 -7.36
CA SER A 283 -7.37 11.27 -6.01
C SER A 283 -6.18 12.22 -5.97
N PHE A 284 -6.34 13.29 -5.19
CA PHE A 284 -5.31 14.25 -4.85
C PHE A 284 -5.00 14.10 -3.37
N VAL A 285 -3.74 13.88 -3.04
CA VAL A 285 -3.27 13.78 -1.66
C VAL A 285 -2.36 14.96 -1.36
N SER A 286 -2.25 15.34 -0.09
CA SER A 286 -1.25 16.29 0.36
C SER A 286 0.13 15.65 0.27
N TYR A 287 1.06 16.34 -0.39
CA TYR A 287 2.46 15.97 -0.35
C TYR A 287 3.09 16.56 0.91
N ASP A 288 3.74 15.72 1.70
CA ASP A 288 4.62 16.19 2.76
C ASP A 288 6.02 16.38 2.19
N ILE A 289 6.35 17.64 1.88
CA ILE A 289 7.63 18.06 1.29
C ILE A 289 8.65 18.31 2.41
N GLU A 290 8.86 17.29 3.24
CA GLU A 290 9.93 17.27 4.21
C GLU A 290 11.15 16.55 3.60
N ILE A 291 12.22 17.33 3.39
CA ILE A 291 13.49 16.86 2.82
C ILE A 291 14.63 17.02 3.83
N GLN A 292 15.63 16.14 3.75
CA GLN A 292 16.75 16.13 4.70
C GLN A 292 17.58 17.42 4.67
N TYR A 293 17.70 18.04 3.49
CA TYR A 293 18.59 19.19 3.28
C TYR A 293 18.09 20.50 3.92
N LYS A 294 16.81 20.56 4.36
CA LYS A 294 16.17 21.73 5.00
C LYS A 294 16.42 23.08 4.30
N ASP A 295 16.60 23.05 2.98
CA ASP A 295 16.86 24.23 2.16
C ASP A 295 15.52 24.84 1.72
N VAL A 296 15.20 26.03 2.23
CA VAL A 296 13.92 26.72 1.97
C VAL A 296 13.70 27.00 0.49
N ASN A 297 14.76 27.37 -0.24
CA ASN A 297 14.63 27.65 -1.68
C ASN A 297 14.35 26.35 -2.44
N MET A 298 15.01 25.26 -2.07
CA MET A 298 14.75 23.95 -2.67
C MET A 298 13.33 23.47 -2.40
N VAL A 299 12.82 23.65 -1.18
CA VAL A 299 11.41 23.31 -0.85
C VAL A 299 10.44 24.15 -1.67
N LYS A 300 10.72 25.45 -1.86
CA LYS A 300 9.92 26.31 -2.73
C LYS A 300 9.93 25.84 -4.18
N ASP A 301 11.11 25.56 -4.73
CA ASP A 301 11.24 25.05 -6.11
C ASP A 301 10.51 23.72 -6.29
N MET A 302 10.56 22.82 -5.30
CA MET A 302 9.80 21.56 -5.31
C MET A 302 8.30 21.81 -5.33
N ASN A 303 7.80 22.74 -4.52
CA ASN A 303 6.39 23.14 -4.54
C ASN A 303 5.98 23.66 -5.92
N ASP A 304 6.77 24.56 -6.51
CA ASP A 304 6.47 25.14 -7.83
C ASP A 304 6.43 24.06 -8.94
N ILE A 305 7.36 23.09 -8.88
CA ILE A 305 7.40 21.93 -9.77
C ILE A 305 6.14 21.06 -9.61
N LEU A 306 5.75 20.75 -8.36
CA LEU A 306 4.58 19.91 -8.07
C LEU A 306 3.27 20.62 -8.46
N ALA A 307 3.17 21.92 -8.22
CA ALA A 307 2.04 22.74 -8.63
C ALA A 307 1.90 22.76 -10.16
N THR A 308 3.00 22.98 -10.88
CA THR A 308 3.03 22.94 -12.36
C THR A 308 2.60 21.56 -12.86
N PHE A 309 3.16 20.49 -12.31
CA PHE A 309 2.78 19.12 -12.67
C PHE A 309 1.29 18.85 -12.43
N THR A 310 0.76 19.27 -11.28
CA THR A 310 -0.66 19.10 -10.92
C THR A 310 -1.57 19.87 -11.88
N LEU A 311 -1.20 21.10 -12.21
CA LEU A 311 -1.94 21.94 -13.17
C LEU A 311 -1.95 21.32 -14.57
N GLU A 312 -0.78 20.94 -15.10
CA GLU A 312 -0.65 20.27 -16.40
C GLU A 312 -1.53 19.02 -16.48
N ARG A 313 -1.61 18.25 -15.39
CA ARG A 313 -2.46 17.06 -15.31
C ARG A 313 -3.94 17.38 -15.24
N SER A 314 -4.34 18.41 -14.50
CA SER A 314 -5.75 18.81 -14.40
C SER A 314 -6.36 19.19 -15.75
N HIS A 315 -5.53 19.64 -16.69
CA HIS A 315 -5.95 19.95 -18.06
C HIS A 315 -5.97 18.75 -19.02
N ARG A 316 -5.38 17.61 -18.62
CA ARG A 316 -5.38 16.38 -19.41
C ARG A 316 -6.59 15.55 -19.01
N ASN A 317 -7.67 15.66 -19.78
CA ASN A 317 -8.80 14.74 -19.73
C ASN A 317 -8.38 13.38 -20.29
N SER A 318 -7.69 12.55 -19.49
CA SER A 318 -7.44 11.16 -19.87
C SER A 318 -8.71 10.34 -19.62
N ILE A 319 -9.58 10.29 -20.61
CA ILE A 319 -10.70 9.33 -20.68
C ILE A 319 -10.20 7.98 -21.21
N GLU A 320 -8.95 7.94 -21.70
CA GLU A 320 -8.36 6.72 -22.25
C GLU A 320 -8.07 5.69 -21.14
N PRO A 321 -8.45 4.42 -21.36
CA PRO A 321 -8.14 3.35 -20.42
C PRO A 321 -6.62 3.16 -20.30
N LEU A 322 -6.18 2.65 -19.15
CA LEU A 322 -4.77 2.38 -18.90
C LEU A 322 -4.23 1.35 -19.90
N ASP A 323 -3.19 1.71 -20.68
CA ASP A 323 -2.57 0.80 -21.64
C ASP A 323 -1.61 -0.16 -20.93
N ILE A 324 -2.11 -1.36 -20.63
CA ILE A 324 -1.35 -2.43 -19.96
C ILE A 324 -0.11 -2.82 -20.79
N LYS A 325 -0.23 -2.88 -22.12
CA LYS A 325 0.88 -3.28 -22.99
C LYS A 325 2.00 -2.24 -22.95
N LEU A 326 1.65 -0.96 -22.92
CA LEU A 326 2.61 0.12 -22.69
C LEU A 326 3.32 -0.07 -21.35
N LEU A 327 2.59 -0.36 -20.27
CA LEU A 327 3.19 -0.56 -18.95
C LEU A 327 4.15 -1.77 -18.91
N GLU A 328 3.79 -2.89 -19.55
CA GLU A 328 4.67 -4.05 -19.66
C GLU A 328 5.93 -3.76 -20.48
N ASN A 329 5.81 -2.96 -21.55
CA ASN A 329 6.95 -2.51 -22.33
C ASN A 329 7.87 -1.60 -21.49
N LEU A 330 7.29 -0.69 -20.71
CA LEU A 330 8.03 0.18 -19.80
C LEU A 330 8.74 -0.63 -18.71
N ARG A 331 8.07 -1.63 -18.12
CA ARG A 331 8.65 -2.56 -17.16
C ARG A 331 9.88 -3.24 -17.75
N THR A 332 9.70 -3.96 -18.85
CA THR A 332 10.76 -4.73 -19.51
C THR A 332 11.94 -3.85 -19.87
N LYS A 333 11.67 -2.65 -20.39
CA LYS A 333 12.71 -1.68 -20.72
C LYS A 333 13.47 -1.18 -19.48
N LEU A 334 12.77 -0.80 -18.41
CA LEU A 334 13.41 -0.29 -17.20
C LEU A 334 14.20 -1.37 -16.46
N GLU A 335 13.69 -2.60 -16.39
CA GLU A 335 14.42 -3.74 -15.83
C GLU A 335 15.70 -4.00 -16.63
N TYR A 336 15.62 -4.00 -17.96
CA TYR A 336 16.79 -4.11 -18.83
C TYR A 336 17.79 -2.96 -18.62
N ASP A 337 17.31 -1.72 -18.60
CA ASP A 337 18.15 -0.54 -18.38
C ASP A 337 18.85 -0.59 -17.01
N ILE A 338 18.19 -1.14 -15.98
CA ILE A 338 18.77 -1.37 -14.64
C ILE A 338 19.79 -2.50 -14.66
N HIS A 339 19.52 -3.59 -15.38
CA HIS A 339 20.48 -4.68 -15.59
C HIS A 339 21.79 -4.15 -16.19
N MET A 340 21.69 -3.28 -17.20
CA MET A 340 22.85 -2.71 -17.91
C MET A 340 23.63 -1.66 -17.11
N MET A 341 23.19 -1.28 -15.90
CA MET A 341 23.94 -0.37 -15.02
C MET A 341 25.02 -1.07 -14.19
N PHE A 342 25.02 -2.40 -14.18
CA PHE A 342 25.94 -3.24 -13.41
C PHE A 342 26.67 -4.17 -14.37
#